data_AF-A0A9W9K1U6-F1
#
_entry.id   AF-A0A9W9K1U6-F1
#
_cell.length_a   1.000
_cell.length_b   1.000
_cell.length_c   1.000
_cell.angle_alpha   90.00
_cell.angle_beta   90.00
_cell.angle_gamma   90.00
#
_symmetry.space_group_name_H-M   'P 1'
#
loop_
_entity.id
_entity.type
_entity.pdbx_description
1 polymer ?
#
loop_
_entity_poly.entity_id
_entity_poly.type
_entity_poly.pdbx_seq_one_letter_code
_entity_poly.pdbx_strand_id
1 'polypeptide(L)'
;MGVILETAPDEYRRAEFSISLITDCITKGIMALPAQLKRTSYRNPSNGMDCGFQLGYDTPDHFFGFLKTHPVAAKQFDNHMSAYHQGRPSWMDVGFYDVPRLVKMDVGDKDALLVDVGGSVGHDLSEFRRKWPDASGRLVLQDLPEVLEQARSMSLHESIEIMEHDFITEQPVKGARAYYMHSVLHDWTDENCVKILKNIVPAMKCGHSKKLINENFIPETNAYWETTSSDIIMMADFASTERTAGDWHALIGAVGLKFSKIWTAQRGVESLIECELA
;
A
#
# COMPACT_ATOMS: atom_id res chain seq x y z
N MET A 1 -12.89 -25.93 -2.90
CA MET A 1 -12.05 -24.80 -2.48
C MET A 1 -12.51 -23.44 -3.05
N GLY A 2 -13.68 -23.32 -3.70
CA GLY A 2 -14.15 -22.03 -4.23
C GLY A 2 -13.31 -21.47 -5.39
N VAL A 3 -12.27 -22.18 -5.81
CA VAL A 3 -11.34 -21.80 -6.88
C VAL A 3 -12.01 -21.75 -8.23
N ILE A 4 -13.00 -22.59 -8.49
CA ILE A 4 -13.84 -22.59 -9.69
C ILE A 4 -15.28 -22.90 -9.26
N LEU A 5 -16.25 -22.37 -9.99
CA LEU A 5 -17.67 -22.60 -9.75
C LEU A 5 -18.15 -23.70 -10.70
N GLU A 6 -18.60 -24.84 -10.17
CA GLU A 6 -19.31 -25.85 -10.97
C GLU A 6 -20.74 -25.34 -11.22
N THR A 7 -21.12 -25.19 -12.50
CA THR A 7 -22.41 -24.63 -12.91
C THR A 7 -23.39 -25.68 -13.42
N ALA A 8 -22.89 -26.84 -13.84
CA ALA A 8 -23.65 -28.03 -14.24
C ALA A 8 -22.71 -29.25 -14.22
N PRO A 9 -23.20 -30.49 -14.43
CA PRO A 9 -22.34 -31.67 -14.56
C PRO A 9 -21.27 -31.47 -15.65
N ASP A 10 -19.99 -31.53 -15.26
CA ASP A 10 -18.83 -31.23 -16.13
C ASP A 10 -18.77 -29.80 -16.71
N GLU A 11 -19.48 -28.84 -16.13
CA GLU A 11 -19.40 -27.42 -16.51
C GLU A 11 -18.86 -26.56 -15.38
N TYR A 12 -17.88 -25.70 -15.71
CA TYR A 12 -17.19 -24.88 -14.74
C TYR A 12 -17.02 -23.43 -15.22
N ARG A 13 -17.17 -22.47 -14.32
CA ARG A 13 -16.92 -21.04 -14.52
C ARG A 13 -15.83 -20.55 -13.59
N ARG A 14 -15.10 -19.51 -14.03
CA ARG A 14 -14.18 -18.76 -13.17
C ARG A 14 -14.95 -18.08 -12.02
N ALA A 15 -14.33 -18.09 -10.85
CA ALA A 15 -14.62 -17.24 -9.71
C ALA A 15 -13.62 -16.07 -9.67
N GLU A 16 -13.91 -15.03 -8.90
CA GLU A 16 -12.93 -13.95 -8.62
C GLU A 16 -11.60 -14.53 -8.08
N PHE A 17 -11.69 -15.55 -7.21
CA PHE A 17 -10.52 -16.28 -6.71
C PHE A 17 -9.75 -17.05 -7.80
N SER A 18 -10.39 -17.46 -8.90
CA SER A 18 -9.66 -18.07 -10.03
C SER A 18 -8.78 -17.04 -10.73
N ILE A 19 -9.22 -15.78 -10.78
CA ILE A 19 -8.52 -14.71 -11.47
C ILE A 19 -7.28 -14.31 -10.68
N SER A 20 -7.38 -14.26 -9.34
CA SER A 20 -6.24 -13.95 -8.46
C SER A 20 -5.16 -15.03 -8.48
N LEU A 21 -5.50 -16.30 -8.77
CA LEU A 21 -4.54 -17.41 -8.89
C LEU A 21 -3.71 -17.39 -10.19
N ILE A 22 -4.03 -16.50 -11.15
CA ILE A 22 -3.26 -16.31 -12.39
C ILE A 22 -2.22 -15.21 -12.17
N THR A 23 -1.50 -15.27 -11.04
CA THR A 23 -0.47 -14.29 -10.68
C THR A 23 0.90 -15.00 -10.65
N ASP A 24 1.72 -14.74 -11.67
CA ASP A 24 3.11 -15.21 -11.76
C ASP A 24 4.09 -14.07 -11.52
N CYS A 25 3.66 -12.93 -10.95
CA CYS A 25 4.49 -11.73 -10.78
C CYS A 25 5.35 -11.74 -9.51
N ILE A 26 5.00 -12.53 -8.49
CA ILE A 26 5.74 -12.66 -7.21
C ILE A 26 6.23 -14.09 -6.93
N THR A 27 5.63 -15.09 -7.59
CA THR A 27 5.87 -16.51 -7.28
C THR A 27 7.32 -16.94 -7.48
N LYS A 28 8.02 -16.45 -8.51
CA LYS A 28 9.38 -16.94 -8.80
C LYS A 28 10.41 -16.43 -7.81
N GLY A 29 10.25 -15.23 -7.25
CA GLY A 29 11.16 -14.72 -6.25
C GLY A 29 11.08 -15.52 -4.94
N ILE A 30 9.86 -15.86 -4.51
CA ILE A 30 9.62 -16.76 -3.38
C ILE A 30 10.28 -18.13 -3.60
N MET A 31 10.11 -18.73 -4.78
CA MET A 31 10.70 -20.04 -5.10
C MET A 31 12.23 -20.00 -5.16
N ALA A 32 12.81 -18.85 -5.52
CA ALA A 32 14.25 -18.64 -5.56
C ALA A 32 14.87 -18.29 -4.19
N LEU A 33 14.06 -17.88 -3.21
CA LEU A 33 14.51 -17.42 -1.90
C LEU A 33 15.45 -18.42 -1.19
N PRO A 34 15.19 -19.75 -1.12
CA PRO A 34 16.11 -20.68 -0.46
C PRO A 34 17.52 -20.69 -1.08
N ALA A 35 17.59 -20.57 -2.41
CA ALA A 35 18.86 -20.51 -3.13
C ALA A 35 19.57 -19.15 -2.89
N GLN A 36 18.80 -18.06 -2.87
CA GLN A 36 19.31 -16.72 -2.55
C GLN A 36 19.90 -16.66 -1.12
N LEU A 37 19.17 -17.16 -0.13
CA LEU A 37 19.65 -17.21 1.26
C LEU A 37 20.91 -18.08 1.37
N LYS A 38 20.96 -19.22 0.67
CA LYS A 38 22.19 -20.03 0.64
C LYS A 38 23.38 -19.25 0.05
N ARG A 39 23.16 -18.46 -1.01
CA ARG A 39 24.18 -17.59 -1.63
C ARG A 39 24.70 -16.53 -0.66
N THR A 40 23.83 -15.97 0.19
CA THR A 40 24.18 -14.91 1.16
C THR A 40 24.58 -15.44 2.54
N SER A 41 24.82 -16.75 2.68
CA SER A 41 25.10 -17.39 3.99
C SER A 41 23.98 -17.15 5.01
N TYR A 42 22.73 -17.25 4.56
CA TYR A 42 21.50 -17.10 5.33
C TYR A 42 21.34 -15.74 6.01
N ARG A 43 21.89 -14.69 5.40
CA ARG A 43 21.62 -13.30 5.80
C ARG A 43 20.35 -12.82 5.13
N ASN A 44 19.50 -12.13 5.87
CA ASN A 44 18.33 -11.46 5.31
C ASN A 44 18.76 -10.47 4.22
N PRO A 45 18.05 -10.43 3.08
CA PRO A 45 18.31 -9.44 2.05
C PRO A 45 18.02 -8.04 2.59
N SER A 46 18.83 -7.06 2.19
CA SER A 46 18.71 -5.65 2.60
C SER A 46 18.77 -4.69 1.42
N ASN A 47 18.75 -5.21 0.19
CA ASN A 47 18.84 -4.46 -1.04
C ASN A 47 17.78 -5.00 -2.00
N GLY A 48 16.79 -4.19 -2.38
CA GLY A 48 15.73 -4.59 -3.31
C GLY A 48 16.23 -4.92 -4.73
N MET A 49 17.51 -4.64 -5.02
CA MET A 49 18.19 -5.05 -6.26
C MET A 49 18.98 -6.37 -6.12
N ASP A 50 19.00 -6.98 -4.93
CA ASP A 50 19.71 -8.25 -4.64
C ASP A 50 18.92 -9.11 -3.65
N CYS A 51 17.79 -9.66 -4.12
CA CYS A 51 16.92 -10.56 -3.35
C CYS A 51 16.46 -11.76 -4.19
N GLY A 52 15.47 -12.51 -3.70
CA GLY A 52 14.93 -13.68 -4.39
C GLY A 52 14.37 -13.32 -5.76
N PHE A 53 13.76 -12.14 -5.90
CA PHE A 53 13.19 -11.65 -7.16
C PHE A 53 14.16 -11.71 -8.34
N GLN A 54 15.35 -11.10 -8.21
CA GLN A 54 16.33 -11.03 -9.29
C GLN A 54 16.78 -12.43 -9.74
N LEU A 55 16.94 -13.35 -8.78
CA LEU A 55 17.29 -14.73 -9.06
C LEU A 55 16.13 -15.51 -9.73
N GLY A 56 14.89 -15.26 -9.31
CA GLY A 56 13.71 -15.97 -9.81
C GLY A 56 13.25 -15.53 -11.21
N TYR A 57 13.34 -14.23 -11.50
CA TYR A 57 12.93 -13.64 -12.78
C TYR A 57 14.08 -13.40 -13.76
N ASP A 58 15.32 -13.71 -13.35
CA ASP A 58 16.54 -13.49 -14.15
C ASP A 58 16.63 -12.05 -14.68
N THR A 59 16.52 -11.09 -13.76
CA THR A 59 16.52 -9.67 -14.05
C THR A 59 17.45 -8.91 -13.11
N PRO A 60 18.15 -7.85 -13.59
CA PRO A 60 18.88 -6.95 -12.72
C PRO A 60 18.00 -5.87 -12.08
N ASP A 61 16.74 -5.74 -12.51
CA ASP A 61 15.86 -4.63 -12.11
C ASP A 61 15.22 -4.85 -10.74
N HIS A 62 14.83 -3.74 -10.09
CA HIS A 62 13.88 -3.76 -8.97
C HIS A 62 12.52 -4.30 -9.44
N PHE A 63 11.72 -4.87 -8.55
CA PHE A 63 10.35 -5.32 -8.84
C PHE A 63 9.54 -4.30 -9.67
N PHE A 64 9.38 -3.08 -9.17
CA PHE A 64 8.65 -2.03 -9.90
C PHE A 64 9.33 -1.59 -11.20
N GLY A 65 10.66 -1.67 -11.31
CA GLY A 65 11.37 -1.41 -12.57
C GLY A 65 11.05 -2.48 -13.62
N PHE A 66 11.01 -3.74 -13.20
CA PHE A 66 10.63 -4.87 -14.03
C PHE A 66 9.18 -4.74 -14.55
N LEU A 67 8.24 -4.29 -13.71
CA LEU A 67 6.85 -4.10 -14.13
C LEU A 67 6.70 -3.09 -15.29
N LYS A 68 7.54 -2.03 -15.35
CA LYS A 68 7.50 -1.03 -16.42
C LYS A 68 7.79 -1.63 -17.80
N THR A 69 8.62 -2.67 -17.87
CA THR A 69 8.99 -3.34 -19.12
C THR A 69 8.17 -4.61 -19.38
N HIS A 70 7.35 -5.05 -18.41
CA HIS A 70 6.56 -6.28 -18.45
C HIS A 70 5.08 -6.01 -18.18
N PRO A 71 4.32 -5.47 -19.16
CA PRO A 71 2.94 -5.02 -18.95
C PRO A 71 1.98 -6.14 -18.50
N VAL A 72 2.25 -7.39 -18.87
CA VAL A 72 1.47 -8.54 -18.39
C VAL A 72 1.67 -8.75 -16.88
N ALA A 73 2.90 -8.63 -16.39
CA ALA A 73 3.21 -8.74 -14.97
C ALA A 73 2.63 -7.55 -14.19
N ALA A 74 2.70 -6.33 -14.75
CA ALA A 74 2.09 -5.14 -14.14
C ALA A 74 0.57 -5.34 -13.93
N LYS A 75 -0.14 -5.78 -14.98
CA LYS A 75 -1.57 -6.09 -14.86
C LYS A 75 -1.88 -7.21 -13.87
N GLN A 76 -1.01 -8.23 -13.77
CA GLN A 76 -1.17 -9.29 -12.77
C GLN A 76 -0.98 -8.74 -11.34
N PHE A 77 -0.01 -7.85 -11.13
CA PHE A 77 0.21 -7.19 -9.86
C PHE A 77 -1.00 -6.33 -9.46
N ASP A 78 -1.54 -5.52 -10.36
CA ASP A 78 -2.74 -4.71 -10.08
C ASP A 78 -3.95 -5.58 -9.69
N ASN A 79 -4.15 -6.69 -10.41
CA ASN A 79 -5.21 -7.66 -10.08
C ASN A 79 -4.96 -8.32 -8.73
N HIS A 80 -3.71 -8.64 -8.40
CA HIS A 80 -3.31 -9.19 -7.11
C HIS A 80 -3.68 -8.23 -5.98
N MET A 81 -3.26 -6.96 -6.08
CA MET A 81 -3.55 -5.93 -5.08
C MET A 81 -5.06 -5.67 -4.96
N SER A 82 -5.78 -5.66 -6.09
CA SER A 82 -7.24 -5.55 -6.09
C SER A 82 -7.92 -6.70 -5.34
N ALA A 83 -7.45 -7.94 -5.52
CA ALA A 83 -7.97 -9.12 -4.83
C ALA A 83 -7.57 -9.16 -3.35
N TYR A 84 -6.35 -8.74 -3.02
CA TYR A 84 -5.85 -8.65 -1.65
C TYR A 84 -6.69 -7.70 -0.80
N HIS A 85 -7.15 -6.59 -1.38
CA HIS A 85 -8.04 -5.64 -0.73
C HIS A 85 -9.47 -6.20 -0.52
N GLN A 86 -9.94 -7.13 -1.37
CA GLN A 86 -11.30 -7.63 -1.29
C GLN A 86 -11.57 -8.37 0.02
N GLY A 87 -12.66 -7.99 0.70
CA GLY A 87 -13.12 -8.62 1.93
C GLY A 87 -12.40 -8.15 3.21
N ARG A 88 -11.46 -7.20 3.09
CA ARG A 88 -10.83 -6.56 4.25
C ARG A 88 -11.68 -5.38 4.76
N PRO A 89 -11.73 -5.15 6.09
CA PRO A 89 -12.37 -3.96 6.64
C PRO A 89 -11.68 -2.71 6.10
N SER A 90 -12.47 -1.73 5.69
CA SER A 90 -11.95 -0.46 5.22
C SER A 90 -11.68 0.43 6.42
N TRP A 91 -10.55 1.15 6.42
CA TRP A 91 -10.24 2.09 7.52
C TRP A 91 -11.31 3.17 7.68
N MET A 92 -12.10 3.41 6.63
CA MET A 92 -13.16 4.41 6.56
C MET A 92 -14.50 3.91 7.10
N ASP A 93 -14.59 2.63 7.50
CA ASP A 93 -15.79 2.06 8.10
C ASP A 93 -16.08 2.69 9.47
N VAL A 94 -17.37 2.87 9.76
CA VAL A 94 -17.81 3.37 11.06
C VAL A 94 -17.34 2.41 12.15
N GLY A 95 -16.53 2.92 13.07
CA GLY A 95 -15.97 2.15 14.18
C GLY A 95 -14.52 1.69 13.96
N PHE A 96 -13.96 1.81 12.76
CA PHE A 96 -12.53 1.59 12.53
C PHE A 96 -11.74 2.85 12.89
N TYR A 97 -11.88 3.91 12.10
CA TYR A 97 -11.21 5.20 12.32
C TYR A 97 -12.24 6.32 12.49
N ASP A 98 -11.89 7.36 13.25
CA ASP A 98 -12.72 8.55 13.44
C ASP A 98 -12.65 9.48 12.22
N VAL A 99 -13.24 9.03 11.10
CA VAL A 99 -13.40 9.84 9.88
C VAL A 99 -14.17 11.14 10.16
N PRO A 100 -15.25 11.18 10.98
CA PRO A 100 -15.90 12.43 11.35
C PRO A 100 -14.93 13.49 11.89
N ARG A 101 -13.96 13.11 12.75
CA ARG A 101 -12.92 14.05 13.23
C ARG A 101 -11.97 14.50 12.11
N LEU A 102 -11.74 13.68 11.09
CA LEU A 102 -10.94 14.05 9.93
C LEU A 102 -11.66 15.12 9.10
N VAL A 103 -12.94 14.89 8.77
CA VAL A 103 -13.74 15.72 7.85
C VAL A 103 -14.42 16.93 8.49
N LYS A 104 -14.62 16.95 9.81
CA LYS A 104 -15.27 18.07 10.53
C LYS A 104 -14.39 19.30 10.72
N MET A 105 -13.07 19.19 10.58
CA MET A 105 -12.24 20.40 10.51
C MET A 105 -12.66 21.16 9.26
N ASP A 106 -12.74 22.48 9.37
CA ASP A 106 -13.16 23.36 8.27
C ASP A 106 -12.11 23.29 7.15
N VAL A 107 -12.27 22.32 6.25
CA VAL A 107 -11.47 22.10 5.04
C VAL A 107 -12.26 22.76 3.92
N GLY A 108 -11.78 23.90 3.41
CA GLY A 108 -12.46 24.58 2.33
C GLY A 108 -12.47 23.74 1.07
N ASP A 109 -13.40 24.00 0.15
CA ASP A 109 -13.53 23.22 -1.09
C ASP A 109 -12.26 23.22 -1.96
N LYS A 110 -11.37 24.19 -1.76
CA LYS A 110 -10.07 24.31 -2.46
C LYS A 110 -8.92 23.60 -1.76
N ASP A 111 -9.09 23.28 -0.48
CA ASP A 111 -8.08 22.60 0.33
C ASP A 111 -8.13 21.10 0.05
N ALA A 112 -6.97 20.44 0.15
CA ALA A 112 -6.89 18.99 -0.02
C ALA A 112 -7.31 18.30 1.28
N LEU A 113 -8.43 17.56 1.23
CA LEU A 113 -8.87 16.75 2.35
C LEU A 113 -7.99 15.50 2.48
N LEU A 114 -7.80 14.78 1.39
CA LEU A 114 -7.11 13.50 1.39
C LEU A 114 -6.25 13.39 0.13
N VAL A 115 -4.95 13.23 0.33
CA VAL A 115 -3.97 12.93 -0.72
C VAL A 115 -3.58 11.48 -0.58
N ASP A 116 -3.96 10.66 -1.55
CA ASP A 116 -3.64 9.24 -1.61
C ASP A 116 -2.34 9.04 -2.41
N VAL A 117 -1.25 8.77 -1.69
CA VAL A 117 0.12 8.71 -2.23
C VAL A 117 0.47 7.26 -2.57
N GLY A 118 0.65 6.95 -3.85
CA GLY A 118 0.75 5.57 -4.32
C GLY A 118 -0.62 4.87 -4.33
N GLY A 119 -1.67 5.61 -4.67
CA GLY A 119 -3.07 5.14 -4.58
C GLY A 119 -3.50 4.23 -5.73
N SER A 120 -2.60 3.89 -6.65
CA SER A 120 -2.84 3.04 -7.81
C SER A 120 -4.05 3.53 -8.62
N VAL A 121 -5.03 2.65 -8.85
CA VAL A 121 -6.25 2.96 -9.61
C VAL A 121 -7.32 3.72 -8.81
N GLY A 122 -7.03 4.16 -7.59
CA GLY A 122 -7.90 5.04 -6.79
C GLY A 122 -9.08 4.34 -6.11
N HIS A 123 -8.92 3.06 -5.74
CA HIS A 123 -9.95 2.30 -5.03
C HIS A 123 -10.31 2.92 -3.68
N ASP A 124 -9.31 3.29 -2.87
CA ASP A 124 -9.52 3.90 -1.54
C ASP A 124 -10.27 5.23 -1.64
N LEU A 125 -9.87 6.13 -2.55
CA LEU A 125 -10.56 7.42 -2.73
C LEU A 125 -11.99 7.26 -3.26
N SER A 126 -12.22 6.29 -4.16
CA SER A 126 -13.56 5.98 -4.66
C SER A 126 -14.46 5.46 -3.53
N GLU A 127 -13.91 4.59 -2.67
CA GLU A 127 -14.62 4.10 -1.50
C GLU A 127 -14.87 5.22 -0.48
N PHE A 128 -13.88 6.08 -0.23
CA PHE A 128 -14.01 7.25 0.65
C PHE A 128 -15.18 8.12 0.22
N ARG A 129 -15.21 8.52 -1.06
CA ARG A 129 -16.28 9.37 -1.60
C ARG A 129 -17.65 8.70 -1.51
N ARG A 130 -17.72 7.37 -1.70
CA ARG A 130 -18.98 6.62 -1.56
C ARG A 130 -19.49 6.57 -0.11
N LYS A 131 -18.59 6.41 0.87
CA LYS A 131 -18.94 6.30 2.30
C LYS A 131 -19.18 7.66 2.96
N TRP A 132 -18.46 8.68 2.50
CA TRP A 132 -18.47 10.03 3.05
C TRP A 132 -18.77 11.05 1.94
N PRO A 133 -19.96 11.00 1.31
CA PRO A 133 -20.28 11.82 0.14
C PRO A 133 -20.26 13.32 0.44
N ASP A 134 -20.65 13.70 1.65
CA ASP A 134 -20.73 15.09 2.12
C ASP A 134 -19.39 15.67 2.59
N ALA A 135 -18.30 14.92 2.46
CA ALA A 135 -16.97 15.41 2.83
C ALA A 135 -16.52 16.50 1.84
N SER A 136 -16.32 17.71 2.37
CA SER A 136 -15.77 18.86 1.64
C SER A 136 -14.27 18.73 1.39
N GLY A 137 -13.77 19.48 0.39
CA GLY A 137 -12.36 19.49 0.01
C GLY A 137 -12.02 18.48 -1.09
N ARG A 138 -10.83 18.67 -1.65
CA ARG A 138 -10.29 17.88 -2.77
C ARG A 138 -9.81 16.51 -2.31
N LEU A 139 -10.07 15.51 -3.14
CA LEU A 139 -9.46 14.19 -3.04
C LEU A 139 -8.42 14.10 -4.16
N VAL A 140 -7.16 13.84 -3.83
CA VAL A 140 -6.06 13.82 -4.80
C VAL A 140 -5.46 12.43 -4.86
N LEU A 141 -5.57 11.77 -6.02
CA LEU A 141 -4.92 10.51 -6.31
C LEU A 141 -3.53 10.79 -6.88
N GLN A 142 -2.50 10.22 -6.27
CA GLN A 142 -1.11 10.32 -6.72
C GLN A 142 -0.53 8.95 -7.04
N ASP A 143 0.04 8.82 -8.24
CA ASP A 143 0.83 7.67 -8.65
C ASP A 143 1.74 8.05 -9.84
N LEU A 144 2.50 7.08 -10.35
CA LEU A 144 3.31 7.22 -11.55
C LEU A 144 2.44 7.35 -12.81
N PRO A 145 2.91 8.05 -13.87
CA PRO A 145 2.14 8.28 -15.08
C PRO A 145 1.53 7.01 -15.71
N GLU A 146 2.32 5.95 -15.79
CA GLU A 146 1.92 4.66 -16.37
C GLU A 146 0.76 3.99 -15.61
N VAL A 147 0.69 4.16 -14.28
CA VAL A 147 -0.39 3.61 -13.45
C VAL A 147 -1.65 4.48 -13.58
N LEU A 148 -1.47 5.79 -13.66
CA LEU A 148 -2.57 6.73 -13.77
C LEU A 148 -3.31 6.65 -15.12
N GLU A 149 -2.67 6.16 -16.20
CA GLU A 149 -3.37 5.84 -17.45
C GLU A 149 -4.49 4.83 -17.22
N GLN A 150 -4.24 3.80 -16.41
CA GLN A 150 -5.25 2.82 -16.02
C GLN A 150 -6.31 3.44 -15.11
N ALA A 151 -5.92 4.24 -14.12
CA ALA A 151 -6.86 4.94 -13.24
C ALA A 151 -7.85 5.82 -14.03
N ARG A 152 -7.37 6.52 -15.08
CA ARG A 152 -8.22 7.34 -15.97
C ARG A 152 -9.28 6.51 -16.71
N SER A 153 -9.02 5.23 -16.98
CA SER A 153 -9.99 4.33 -17.61
C SER A 153 -11.09 3.85 -16.66
N MET A 154 -10.88 3.93 -15.34
CA MET A 154 -11.78 3.40 -14.31
C MET A 154 -12.99 4.30 -14.00
N SER A 155 -13.19 5.41 -14.72
CA SER A 155 -14.30 6.36 -14.52
C SER A 155 -14.42 6.83 -13.06
N LEU A 156 -13.32 7.34 -12.50
CA LEU A 156 -13.31 7.90 -11.14
C LEU A 156 -14.31 9.06 -10.98
N HIS A 157 -14.80 9.24 -9.75
CA HIS A 157 -15.71 10.34 -9.43
C HIS A 157 -15.05 11.69 -9.75
N GLU A 158 -15.81 12.66 -10.26
CA GLU A 158 -15.30 13.98 -10.70
C GLU A 158 -14.59 14.79 -9.60
N SER A 159 -14.87 14.48 -8.33
CA SER A 159 -14.21 15.09 -7.18
C SER A 159 -12.78 14.58 -6.93
N ILE A 160 -12.37 13.50 -7.61
CA ILE A 160 -11.05 12.88 -7.45
C ILE A 160 -10.14 13.47 -8.53
N GLU A 161 -9.20 14.29 -8.08
CA GLU A 161 -8.15 14.87 -8.90
C GLU A 161 -7.03 13.86 -9.10
N ILE A 162 -6.70 13.55 -10.35
CA ILE A 162 -5.58 12.68 -10.69
C ILE A 162 -4.32 13.54 -10.88
N MET A 163 -3.27 13.26 -10.10
CA MET A 163 -2.02 14.00 -10.09
C MET A 163 -0.83 13.06 -10.24
N GLU A 164 -0.05 13.22 -11.30
CA GLU A 164 1.23 12.49 -11.45
C GLU A 164 2.20 12.90 -10.35
N HIS A 165 2.71 11.93 -9.59
CA HIS A 165 3.69 12.19 -8.55
C HIS A 165 4.49 10.93 -8.22
N ASP A 166 5.82 11.09 -8.20
CA ASP A 166 6.73 10.10 -7.65
C ASP A 166 7.05 10.48 -6.19
N PHE A 167 6.67 9.63 -5.24
CA PHE A 167 6.83 9.88 -3.80
C PHE A 167 8.29 9.96 -3.33
N ILE A 168 9.26 9.60 -4.19
CA ILE A 168 10.70 9.80 -3.90
C ILE A 168 11.10 11.26 -4.11
N THR A 169 10.22 12.08 -4.67
CA THR A 169 10.37 13.53 -4.82
C THR A 169 9.51 14.29 -3.80
N GLU A 170 9.80 15.57 -3.59
CA GLU A 170 9.07 16.41 -2.62
C GLU A 170 7.55 16.43 -2.90
N GLN A 171 6.75 16.23 -1.86
CA GLN A 171 5.28 16.20 -1.97
C GLN A 171 4.73 17.56 -2.44
N PRO A 172 4.07 17.63 -3.62
CA PRO A 172 3.63 18.89 -4.21
C PRO A 172 2.38 19.49 -3.53
N VAL A 173 1.48 18.66 -3.00
CA VAL A 173 0.26 19.15 -2.33
C VAL A 173 0.61 19.57 -0.92
N LYS A 174 0.55 20.88 -0.62
CA LYS A 174 0.90 21.44 0.69
C LYS A 174 -0.32 21.61 1.58
N GLY A 175 -0.15 21.34 2.87
CA GLY A 175 -1.14 21.61 3.91
C GLY A 175 -2.39 20.75 3.84
N ALA A 176 -2.35 19.57 3.21
CA ALA A 176 -3.51 18.69 3.15
C ALA A 176 -3.93 18.22 4.55
N ARG A 177 -5.22 17.93 4.73
CA ARG A 177 -5.76 17.45 6.00
C ARG A 177 -5.23 16.05 6.33
N ALA A 178 -5.14 15.17 5.33
CA ALA A 178 -4.45 13.88 5.44
C ALA A 178 -3.61 13.54 4.21
N TYR A 179 -2.43 12.98 4.46
CA TYR A 179 -1.62 12.25 3.48
C TYR A 179 -1.74 10.77 3.81
N TYR A 180 -2.29 9.99 2.90
CA TYR A 180 -2.57 8.57 3.07
C TYR A 180 -1.62 7.74 2.20
N MET A 181 -1.20 6.58 2.71
CA MET A 181 -0.46 5.55 1.98
C MET A 181 -0.98 4.20 2.43
N HIS A 182 -1.18 3.29 1.48
CA HIS A 182 -1.79 1.99 1.72
C HIS A 182 -1.00 0.91 0.98
N SER A 183 -0.44 -0.04 1.74
CA SER A 183 0.39 -1.12 1.17
C SER A 183 1.49 -0.55 0.25
N VAL A 184 2.21 0.47 0.73
CA VAL A 184 3.31 1.11 -0.01
C VAL A 184 4.62 0.92 0.72
N LEU A 185 4.68 1.29 2.01
CA LEU A 185 5.92 1.31 2.77
C LEU A 185 6.44 -0.10 3.08
N HIS A 186 5.59 -1.13 3.04
CA HIS A 186 6.03 -2.51 3.19
C HIS A 186 6.86 -3.02 2.00
N ASP A 187 6.81 -2.37 0.84
CA ASP A 187 7.61 -2.74 -0.34
C ASP A 187 9.04 -2.16 -0.30
N TRP A 188 9.35 -1.33 0.71
CA TRP A 188 10.60 -0.59 0.77
C TRP A 188 11.36 -0.87 2.06
N THR A 189 12.69 -0.92 1.95
CA THR A 189 13.59 -0.93 3.11
C THR A 189 13.38 0.31 3.97
N ASP A 190 13.68 0.22 5.27
CA ASP A 190 13.52 1.32 6.22
C ASP A 190 14.21 2.62 5.76
N GLU A 191 15.40 2.50 5.17
CA GLU A 191 16.17 3.61 4.62
C GLU A 191 15.42 4.34 3.51
N ASN A 192 14.70 3.60 2.67
CA ASN A 192 13.86 4.15 1.61
C ASN A 192 12.55 4.69 2.16
N CYS A 193 11.91 4.01 3.12
CA CYS A 193 10.74 4.55 3.83
C CYS A 193 11.05 5.90 4.49
N VAL A 194 12.21 6.05 5.13
CA VAL A 194 12.65 7.33 5.71
C VAL A 194 12.75 8.41 4.65
N LYS A 195 13.30 8.12 3.46
CA LYS A 195 13.38 9.10 2.36
C LYS A 195 11.98 9.50 1.87
N ILE A 196 11.11 8.52 1.62
CA ILE A 196 9.73 8.75 1.16
C ILE A 196 8.98 9.62 2.16
N LEU A 197 9.01 9.26 3.46
CA LEU A 197 8.34 10.03 4.49
C LEU A 197 8.93 11.44 4.65
N LYS A 198 10.25 11.61 4.53
CA LYS A 198 10.91 12.93 4.55
C LYS A 198 10.48 13.85 3.42
N ASN A 199 10.02 13.32 2.29
CA ASN A 199 9.48 14.14 1.21
C ASN A 199 8.05 14.65 1.50
N ILE A 200 7.32 13.97 2.38
CA ILE A 200 5.95 14.31 2.76
C ILE A 200 5.94 15.28 3.95
N VAL A 201 6.84 15.09 4.93
CA VAL A 201 6.92 15.89 6.16
C VAL A 201 6.90 17.42 5.91
N PRO A 202 7.67 17.99 4.96
CA PRO A 202 7.65 19.43 4.68
C PRO A 202 6.32 19.95 4.11
N ALA A 203 5.49 19.07 3.55
CA ALA A 203 4.17 19.44 3.04
C ALA A 203 3.11 19.49 4.15
N MET A 204 3.36 18.88 5.31
CA MET A 204 2.41 18.83 6.42
C MET A 204 2.35 20.16 7.18
N LYS A 205 1.15 20.50 7.68
CA LYS A 205 0.89 21.66 8.54
C LYS A 205 0.68 21.20 9.99
N CYS A 206 1.52 21.70 10.91
CA CYS A 206 1.44 21.34 12.33
C CYS A 206 0.04 21.68 12.92
N GLY A 207 -0.50 20.76 13.72
CA GLY A 207 -1.86 20.86 14.29
C GLY A 207 -3.01 20.66 13.30
N HIS A 208 -2.73 20.46 12.01
CA HIS A 208 -3.73 20.28 10.96
C HIS A 208 -3.55 18.98 10.17
N SER A 209 -2.37 18.75 9.59
CA SER A 209 -2.13 17.59 8.73
C SER A 209 -1.93 16.32 9.53
N LYS A 210 -2.51 15.23 9.04
CA LYS A 210 -2.27 13.87 9.52
C LYS A 210 -1.53 13.06 8.47
N LYS A 211 -0.61 12.21 8.91
CA LYS A 211 -0.06 11.15 8.08
C LYS A 211 -0.77 9.86 8.47
N LEU A 212 -1.47 9.26 7.51
CA LEU A 212 -2.18 8.01 7.67
C LEU A 212 -1.43 6.94 6.88
N ILE A 213 -1.09 5.83 7.53
CA ILE A 213 -0.36 4.71 6.93
C ILE A 213 -1.20 3.47 7.21
N ASN A 214 -1.76 2.87 6.16
CA ASN A 214 -2.55 1.65 6.26
C ASN A 214 -1.67 0.48 5.81
N GLU A 215 -1.18 -0.28 6.77
CA GLU A 215 -0.17 -1.31 6.55
C GLU A 215 -0.41 -2.50 7.47
N ASN A 216 0.20 -3.64 7.15
CA ASN A 216 0.20 -4.77 8.05
C ASN A 216 0.93 -4.42 9.34
N PHE A 217 0.38 -4.89 10.45
CA PHE A 217 0.93 -4.70 11.77
C PHE A 217 1.24 -6.05 12.40
N ILE A 218 2.53 -6.32 12.62
CA ILE A 218 2.96 -7.60 13.18
C ILE A 218 3.09 -7.51 14.70
N PRO A 219 2.42 -8.38 15.47
CA PRO A 219 2.67 -8.45 16.90
C PRO A 219 4.03 -9.09 17.18
N GLU A 220 4.71 -8.64 18.23
CA GLU A 220 6.03 -9.14 18.68
C GLU A 220 6.08 -10.67 18.84
N THR A 221 4.94 -11.29 19.16
CA THR A 221 4.81 -12.76 19.27
C THR A 221 3.44 -13.22 18.76
N ASN A 222 3.35 -14.49 18.34
CA ASN A 222 2.11 -15.12 17.88
C ASN A 222 1.44 -14.35 16.74
N ALA A 223 2.25 -13.87 15.80
CA ALA A 223 1.80 -13.28 14.55
C ALA A 223 0.88 -14.26 13.79
N TYR A 224 -0.10 -13.69 13.10
CA TYR A 224 -1.05 -14.50 12.35
C TYR A 224 -0.38 -15.01 11.06
N TRP A 225 -0.73 -16.22 10.64
CA TRP A 225 -0.03 -16.88 9.54
C TRP A 225 -0.07 -16.07 8.23
N GLU A 226 -1.14 -15.32 7.97
CA GLU A 226 -1.25 -14.43 6.80
C GLU A 226 -0.18 -13.34 6.86
N THR A 227 -0.06 -12.64 8.00
CA THR A 227 0.95 -11.58 8.17
C THR A 227 2.39 -12.10 8.06
N THR A 228 2.67 -13.28 8.60
CA THR A 228 4.01 -13.89 8.45
C THR A 228 4.26 -14.42 7.04
N SER A 229 3.21 -14.83 6.32
CA SER A 229 3.34 -15.25 4.93
C SER A 229 3.65 -14.06 4.04
N SER A 230 2.96 -12.93 4.23
CA SER A 230 3.26 -11.65 3.57
C SER A 230 4.69 -11.19 3.85
N ASP A 231 5.17 -11.29 5.09
CA ASP A 231 6.55 -10.93 5.44
C ASP A 231 7.60 -11.71 4.63
N ILE A 232 7.39 -13.01 4.41
CA ILE A 232 8.28 -13.82 3.56
C ILE A 232 8.24 -13.36 2.09
N ILE A 233 7.07 -12.93 1.59
CA ILE A 233 6.94 -12.37 0.24
C ILE A 233 7.71 -11.05 0.16
N MET A 234 7.54 -10.15 1.14
CA MET A 234 8.27 -8.88 1.20
C MET A 234 9.80 -9.09 1.22
N MET A 235 10.26 -10.07 2.01
CA MET A 235 11.68 -10.43 2.04
C MET A 235 12.17 -10.99 0.69
N ALA A 236 11.38 -11.87 0.06
CA ALA A 236 11.77 -12.53 -1.18
C ALA A 236 11.80 -11.59 -2.37
N ASP A 237 10.78 -10.74 -2.51
CA ASP A 237 10.55 -9.97 -3.72
C ASP A 237 11.06 -8.53 -3.65
N PHE A 238 11.18 -7.97 -2.44
CA PHE A 238 11.46 -6.55 -2.24
C PHE A 238 12.68 -6.28 -1.33
N ALA A 239 13.25 -7.33 -0.73
CA ALA A 239 14.22 -7.20 0.37
C ALA A 239 13.72 -6.34 1.53
N SER A 240 12.40 -6.36 1.75
CA SER A 240 11.72 -5.58 2.76
C SER A 240 11.15 -6.50 3.84
N THR A 241 10.50 -5.91 4.84
CA THR A 241 9.92 -6.60 5.98
C THR A 241 8.60 -5.97 6.37
N GLU A 242 7.69 -6.80 6.82
CA GLU A 242 6.52 -6.35 7.56
C GLU A 242 6.94 -5.92 8.97
N ARG A 243 6.33 -4.86 9.50
CA ARG A 243 6.87 -4.11 10.65
C ARG A 243 6.06 -4.32 11.93
N THR A 244 6.77 -4.39 13.05
CA THR A 244 6.18 -4.39 14.39
C THR A 244 5.82 -2.97 14.85
N ALA A 245 5.16 -2.87 16.01
CA ALA A 245 4.95 -1.58 16.65
C ALA A 245 6.26 -0.85 16.93
N GLY A 246 7.28 -1.56 17.42
CA GLY A 246 8.59 -0.96 17.71
C GLY A 246 9.23 -0.37 16.46
N ASP A 247 9.18 -1.10 15.35
CA ASP A 247 9.74 -0.69 14.06
C ASP A 247 9.01 0.55 13.51
N TRP A 248 7.68 0.55 13.55
CA TRP A 248 6.88 1.71 13.16
C TRP A 248 7.19 2.95 14.02
N HIS A 249 7.32 2.80 15.34
CA HIS A 249 7.70 3.93 16.20
C HIS A 249 9.09 4.48 15.86
N ALA A 250 10.06 3.60 15.61
CA ALA A 250 11.41 3.99 15.21
C ALA A 250 11.42 4.71 13.86
N LEU A 251 10.75 4.14 12.86
CA LEU A 251 10.66 4.69 11.50
C LEU A 251 10.00 6.08 11.49
N ILE A 252 8.86 6.23 12.17
CA ILE A 252 8.13 7.50 12.27
C ILE A 252 8.93 8.53 13.07
N GLY A 253 9.58 8.13 14.16
CA GLY A 253 10.44 9.00 14.95
C GLY A 253 11.65 9.52 14.16
N ALA A 254 12.24 8.70 13.28
CA ALA A 254 13.39 9.06 12.47
C ALA A 254 13.12 10.21 11.46
N VAL A 255 11.85 10.49 11.17
CA VAL A 255 11.42 11.55 10.25
C VAL A 255 10.80 12.76 10.96
N GLY A 256 10.84 12.82 12.29
CA GLY A 256 10.31 13.94 13.06
C GLY A 256 8.77 13.96 13.15
N LEU A 257 8.13 12.82 12.87
CA LEU A 257 6.71 12.63 13.11
C LEU A 257 6.48 12.05 14.50
N LYS A 258 5.35 12.42 15.09
CA LYS A 258 4.85 11.86 16.34
C LYS A 258 3.79 10.82 16.05
N PHE A 259 4.00 9.64 16.63
CA PHE A 259 3.03 8.57 16.63
C PHE A 259 1.81 8.94 17.48
N SER A 260 0.61 8.94 16.90
CA SER A 260 -0.62 9.29 17.62
C SER A 260 -1.37 8.05 18.11
N LYS A 261 -1.74 7.15 17.19
CA LYS A 261 -2.56 5.97 17.52
C LYS A 261 -2.53 4.93 16.40
N ILE A 262 -2.67 3.66 16.79
CA ILE A 262 -2.98 2.54 15.87
C ILE A 262 -4.45 2.22 15.98
N TRP A 263 -5.08 2.07 14.83
CA TRP A 263 -6.46 1.61 14.70
C TRP A 263 -6.42 0.24 14.02
N THR A 264 -6.96 -0.78 14.68
CA THR A 264 -6.97 -2.16 14.18
C THR A 264 -8.39 -2.69 14.29
N ALA A 265 -8.96 -3.15 13.18
CA ALA A 265 -10.32 -3.71 13.18
C ALA A 265 -10.35 -5.17 13.63
N GLN A 266 -9.44 -6.00 13.11
CA GLN A 266 -9.40 -7.44 13.36
C GLN A 266 -7.95 -7.95 13.37
N ARG A 267 -7.73 -9.20 13.83
CA ARG A 267 -6.40 -9.82 13.75
C ARG A 267 -6.13 -10.24 12.31
N GLY A 268 -4.89 -10.05 11.85
CA GLY A 268 -4.45 -10.52 10.52
C GLY A 268 -4.83 -9.60 9.36
N VAL A 269 -5.44 -8.44 9.64
CA VAL A 269 -5.71 -7.40 8.64
C VAL A 269 -4.83 -6.18 8.91
N GLU A 270 -4.76 -5.29 7.93
CA GLU A 270 -4.04 -4.02 8.02
C GLU A 270 -4.57 -3.14 9.15
N SER A 271 -3.68 -2.32 9.69
CA SER A 271 -3.98 -1.34 10.70
C SER A 271 -3.68 0.05 10.18
N LEU A 272 -4.50 1.01 10.56
CA LEU A 272 -4.27 2.41 10.25
C LEU A 272 -3.42 3.04 11.34
N ILE A 273 -2.21 3.43 10.99
CA ILE A 273 -1.29 4.18 11.84
C ILE A 273 -1.52 5.67 11.59
N GLU A 274 -1.93 6.38 12.63
CA GLU A 274 -2.10 7.83 12.62
C GLU A 274 -0.86 8.51 13.20
N CYS A 275 -0.27 9.41 12.43
CA CYS A 275 0.88 10.24 12.81
C CYS A 275 0.57 11.73 12.57
N GLU A 276 1.27 12.58 13.30
CA GLU A 276 1.21 14.04 13.16
C GLU A 276 2.61 14.64 13.26
N LEU A 277 2.79 15.90 12.85
CA LEU A 277 4.05 16.61 13.11
C LEU A 277 4.27 16.75 14.62
N ALA A 278 5.51 16.49 15.06
CA ALA A 278 5.93 16.64 16.45
C ALA A 278 5.91 18.11 16.92
#